data_AF-A0A935Q2F7-F1
#
_entry.id   AF-A0A935Q2F7-F1
#
_cell.length_a   1.000
_cell.length_b   1.000
_cell.length_c   1.000
_cell.angle_alpha   90.00
_cell.angle_beta   90.00
_cell.angle_gamma   90.00
#
_symmetry.space_group_name_H-M   'P 1'
#
loop_
_entity.id
_entity.type
_entity.pdbx_description
1 polymer ?
#
loop_
_entity_poly.entity_id
_entity_poly.type
_entity_poly.pdbx_seq_one_letter_code
_entity_poly.pdbx_strand_id
1 'polypeptide(L)' 'MRHSERHRTHRTGWLRAAVLGANDGIVSTASLILGVAAAGANTKSILVAGVAGLVAGAMSMAA' A
#
# COMPACT_ATOMS: atom_id res chain seq x y z
N MET A 1 -23.13 37.25 9.41
CA MET A 1 -22.21 37.07 8.26
C MET A 1 -21.49 35.74 8.44
N ARG A 2 -21.68 34.76 7.55
CA ARG A 2 -20.94 33.49 7.60
C ARG A 2 -19.68 33.64 6.75
N HIS A 3 -18.51 33.56 7.37
CA HIS A 3 -17.24 33.57 6.66
C HIS A 3 -17.03 32.18 6.04
N SER A 4 -17.00 32.10 4.71
CA SER A 4 -16.61 30.86 4.01
C SER A 4 -15.08 30.75 4.04
N GLU A 5 -14.53 30.15 5.10
CA GLU A 5 -13.13 29.73 5.10
C GLU A 5 -12.94 28.59 4.10
N ARG A 6 -12.25 28.90 3.00
CA ARG A 6 -11.87 27.91 1.98
C ARG A 6 -10.71 27.08 2.54
N HIS A 7 -11.02 26.10 3.38
CA HIS A 7 -10.04 25.14 3.89
C HIS A 7 -9.35 24.44 2.71
N ARG A 8 -8.03 24.65 2.58
CA ARG A 8 -7.19 23.97 1.58
C ARG A 8 -6.89 22.51 1.97
N THR A 9 -7.80 21.85 2.69
CA THR A 9 -7.69 20.45 3.15
C THR A 9 -7.68 19.45 2.00
N HIS A 10 -8.05 19.85 0.79
CA HIS A 10 -8.03 18.98 -0.38
C HIS A 10 -6.63 18.47 -0.77
N ARG A 11 -5.56 19.24 -0.49
CA ARG A 11 -4.18 18.80 -0.77
C ARG A 11 -3.61 17.88 0.32
N THR A 12 -4.04 18.04 1.57
CA THR A 12 -3.63 17.17 2.68
C THR A 12 -4.34 15.82 2.65
N GLY A 13 -5.56 15.76 2.09
CA GLY A 13 -6.30 14.50 1.91
C GLY A 13 -5.59 13.48 1.00
N TRP A 14 -5.11 13.93 -0.17
CA TRP A 14 -4.33 13.08 -1.10
C TRP A 14 -3.01 12.62 -0.48
N LEU A 15 -2.29 13.52 0.19
CA LEU A 15 -1.03 13.16 0.86
C LEU A 15 -1.26 12.11 1.94
N ARG A 16 -2.32 12.26 2.75
CA ARG A 16 -2.67 11.29 3.78
C ARG A 16 -3.03 9.93 3.19
N ALA A 17 -3.79 9.90 2.09
CA ALA A 17 -4.11 8.66 1.39
C ALA A 17 -2.85 7.98 0.81
N ALA A 18 -1.94 8.76 0.23
CA ALA A 18 -0.68 8.23 -0.30
C ALA A 18 0.23 7.67 0.81
N VAL A 19 0.33 8.35 1.97
CA VAL A 19 1.15 7.88 3.11
C VAL A 19 0.56 6.63 3.74
N LEU A 20 -0.76 6.60 3.98
CA LEU A 20 -1.44 5.42 4.53
C LEU A 20 -1.36 4.24 3.56
N GLY A 21 -1.58 4.48 2.27
CA GLY A 21 -1.42 3.44 1.24
C GLY A 21 0.00 2.89 1.15
N ALA A 22 1.02 3.75 1.21
CA ALA A 22 2.41 3.31 1.24
C ALA A 22 2.74 2.49 2.50
N ASN A 23 2.25 2.92 3.66
CA ASN A 23 2.41 2.20 4.92
C ASN A 23 1.79 0.79 4.84
N ASP A 24 0.52 0.72 4.44
CA ASP A 24 -0.22 -0.54 4.41
C ASP A 24 0.31 -1.48 3.32
N GLY A 25 0.79 -0.92 2.20
CA GLY A 25 1.41 -1.66 1.10
C GLY A 25 2.74 -2.31 1.50
N ILE A 26 3.60 -1.60 2.24
CA ILE A 26 4.88 -2.16 2.72
C ILE A 26 4.63 -3.27 3.73
N VAL A 27 3.77 -3.02 4.73
CA VAL A 27 3.50 -4.01 5.78
C VAL A 27 2.85 -5.27 5.19
N SER A 28 1.88 -5.12 4.29
CA SER A 28 1.23 -6.26 3.65
C SER A 28 2.19 -7.07 2.78
N THR A 29 3.03 -6.41 1.97
CA THR A 29 3.99 -7.09 1.09
C THR A 29 5.08 -7.81 1.90
N ALA A 30 5.60 -7.17 2.95
CA ALA A 30 6.57 -7.78 3.85
C ALA A 30 6.00 -9.00 4.59
N SER A 31 4.76 -8.89 5.08
CA SER A 31 4.09 -9.99 5.78
C SER A 31 3.81 -11.17 4.86
N LEU A 32 3.42 -10.90 3.60
CA LEU A 32 3.22 -11.93 2.57
C LEU A 32 4.54 -12.63 2.24
N ILE A 33 5.59 -11.87 1.94
CA ILE A 33 6.92 -12.43 1.62
C ILE A 33 7.44 -13.26 2.80
N LEU A 34 7.29 -12.76 4.02
CA LEU A 34 7.67 -13.47 5.24
C LEU A 34 6.90 -14.78 5.40
N GLY A 35 5.58 -14.78 5.17
CA GLY A 35 4.75 -15.99 5.22
C GLY A 35 5.12 -17.02 4.16
N VAL A 36 5.37 -16.56 2.93
CA VAL A 36 5.82 -17.44 1.82
C VAL A 36 7.21 -18.02 2.11
N ALA A 37 8.13 -17.22 2.66
CA ALA A 37 9.45 -17.69 3.08
C ALA A 37 9.37 -18.69 4.24
N ALA A 38 8.52 -18.43 5.24
CA ALA A 38 8.29 -19.34 6.36
C ALA A 38 7.68 -20.69 5.93
N ALA A 39 6.92 -20.70 4.84
CA ALA A 39 6.39 -21.93 4.23
C ALA A 39 7.45 -22.77 3.50
N GLY A 40 8.73 -22.36 3.51
CA GLY A 40 9.84 -23.08 2.86
C GLY A 40 9.91 -22.90 1.34
N ALA A 41 9.27 -21.85 0.80
CA ALA A 41 9.31 -21.57 -0.63
C ALA A 41 10.73 -21.20 -1.09
N ASN A 42 11.07 -21.61 -2.31
CA ASN A 42 12.34 -21.24 -2.92
C ASN A 42 12.37 -19.74 -3.29
N THR A 43 13.57 -19.18 -3.49
CA THR A 43 13.78 -17.75 -3.79
C THR A 43 13.02 -17.28 -5.03
N LYS A 44 12.88 -18.12 -6.06
CA LYS A 44 12.12 -17.78 -7.27
C LYS A 44 10.63 -17.63 -6.97
N SER A 45 10.06 -18.53 -6.19
CA SER A 45 8.67 -18.48 -5.75
C SER A 45 8.40 -17.26 -4.87
N ILE A 46 9.32 -16.92 -3.97
CA ILE A 46 9.23 -15.71 -3.14
C ILE A 46 9.21 -14.45 -4.01
N LEU A 47 10.11 -14.36 -5.01
CA LEU A 47 10.16 -13.23 -5.94
C LEU A 47 8.86 -13.09 -6.75
N VAL A 48 8.35 -14.19 -7.30
CA VAL A 48 7.10 -14.19 -8.06
C VAL A 48 5.92 -13.77 -7.18
N ALA A 49 5.80 -14.35 -5.98
CA ALA A 49 4.73 -14.02 -5.04
C ALA A 49 4.81 -12.55 -4.56
N GLY A 50 6.01 -12.05 -4.28
CA GLY A 50 6.23 -10.67 -3.88
C GLY A 50 5.85 -9.66 -4.97
N VAL A 51 6.28 -9.90 -6.22
CA VAL A 51 5.93 -9.02 -7.34
C VAL A 51 4.43 -9.07 -7.65
N ALA A 52 3.84 -10.26 -7.67
CA ALA A 52 2.40 -10.42 -7.88
C ALA A 52 1.59 -9.72 -6.77
N GLY A 53 1.98 -9.88 -5.51
CA GLY A 53 1.36 -9.23 -4.36
C GLY A 53 1.49 -7.71 -4.40
N LEU A 54 2.65 -7.18 -4.80
CA LEU A 54 2.87 -5.74 -4.95
C LEU A 54 1.98 -5.14 -6.04
N VAL A 55 1.89 -5.80 -7.21
CA VAL A 55 1.04 -5.33 -8.32
C VAL A 55 -0.43 -5.39 -7.93
N ALA A 56 -0.87 -6.50 -7.33
CA ALA A 56 -2.25 -6.64 -6.86
C ALA A 56 -2.61 -5.60 -5.78
N GLY A 57 -1.71 -5.36 -4.83
CA GLY A 57 -1.88 -4.36 -3.77
C GLY A 57 -1.96 -2.93 -4.31
N ALA A 58 -1.08 -2.57 -5.25
CA ALA A 58 -1.08 -1.26 -5.89
C ALA A 58 -2.39 -1.01 -6.67
N MET A 59 -2.90 -2.01 -7.39
CA MET A 59 -4.17 -1.90 -8.12
C MET A 59 -5.37 -1.75 -7.17
N SER A 60 -5.38 -2.47 -6.04
CA SER A 60 -6.45 -2.37 -5.04
C SER A 60 -6.54 -0.98 -4.39
N MET A 61 -5.40 -0.32 -4.15
CA MET A 61 -5.36 1.01 -3.55
C MET A 61 -5.59 2.15 -4.54
N ALA A 62 -5.45 1.86 -5.84
CA ALA A 62 -5.73 2.80 -6.92
C ALA A 62 -7.20 2.79 -7.37
N ALA A 63 -7.95 1.73 -7.04
CA ALA A 63 -9.38 1.56 -7.31
C ALA A 63 -10.23 2.23 -6.22
#